data_AF-A0A1F5SNG1-F1
#
_entry.id   AF-A0A1F5SNG1-F1
#
_cell.length_a   1.000
_cell.length_b   1.000
_cell.length_c   1.000
_cell.angle_alpha   90.00
_cell.angle_beta   90.00
_cell.angle_gamma   90.00
#
_symmetry.space_group_name_H-M   'P 1'
#
loop_
_entity.id
_entity.type
_entity.pdbx_description
1 polymer ?
#
loop_
_entity_poly.entity_id
_entity_poly.type
_entity_poly.pdbx_seq_one_letter_code
_entity_poly.pdbx_strand_id
1 'polypeptide(L)'
;MGKFADVPVRGFDGSSTEQAEGHFSDCKLEPVHCIPDPVRGANNVLVLCEVLNPDATPHHSNTRAALRAVAARCEEHEAWFAVEQEYTLYQKDWPLGRQYGPVPGLYRAIGNYLRRGL
;
A
#
# COMPACT_ATOMS: atom_id res chain seq x y z
N MET A 1 -8.56 18.32 9.88
CA MET A 1 -7.85 17.47 8.91
C MET A 1 -7.55 18.35 7.70
N GLY A 2 -6.30 18.50 7.29
CA GLY A 2 -5.99 19.21 6.03
C GLY A 2 -6.64 18.48 4.85
N LYS A 3 -7.14 19.21 3.85
CA LYS A 3 -7.66 18.56 2.65
C LYS A 3 -6.44 18.03 1.88
N PHE A 4 -6.52 16.83 1.31
CA PHE A 4 -5.42 16.29 0.51
C PHE A 4 -5.04 17.21 -0.68
N ALA A 5 -6.00 18.03 -1.15
CA ALA A 5 -5.79 19.07 -2.16
C ALA A 5 -4.78 20.16 -1.76
N ASP A 6 -4.48 20.31 -0.47
CA ASP A 6 -3.50 21.28 0.02
C ASP A 6 -2.06 20.69 0.03
N VAL A 7 -1.92 19.37 -0.21
CA VAL A 7 -0.62 18.70 -0.29
C VAL A 7 -0.06 18.91 -1.71
N PRO A 8 1.17 19.44 -1.86
CA PRO A 8 1.74 19.67 -3.17
C PRO A 8 2.13 18.35 -3.85
N VAL A 9 2.01 18.32 -5.17
CA VAL A 9 2.59 17.27 -6.02
C VAL A 9 4.10 17.18 -5.75
N ARG A 10 4.62 15.95 -5.65
CA ARG A 10 6.05 15.70 -5.44
C ARG A 10 6.63 14.89 -6.59
N GLY A 11 7.93 15.03 -6.82
CA GLY A 11 8.68 14.19 -7.75
C GLY A 11 9.41 13.06 -7.01
N PHE A 12 9.71 11.98 -7.72
CA PHE A 12 10.65 10.95 -7.29
C PHE A 12 11.38 10.34 -8.50
N ASP A 13 12.54 9.74 -8.25
CA ASP A 13 13.30 8.98 -9.23
C ASP A 13 12.71 7.58 -9.41
N GLY A 14 12.02 7.36 -10.52
CA GLY A 14 11.37 6.10 -10.88
C GLY A 14 12.34 5.00 -11.31
N SER A 15 13.60 5.31 -11.62
CA SER A 15 14.58 4.28 -12.00
C SER A 15 14.96 3.36 -10.83
N SER A 16 14.88 3.89 -9.61
CA SER A 16 15.11 3.15 -8.37
C SER A 16 13.90 2.31 -7.93
N THR A 17 12.77 2.39 -8.64
CA THR A 17 11.52 1.67 -8.31
C THR A 17 11.00 0.83 -9.48
N GLU A 18 11.82 0.59 -10.49
CA GLU A 18 11.45 -0.12 -11.73
C GLU A 18 10.31 0.55 -12.52
N GLN A 19 10.14 1.87 -12.35
CA GLN A 19 9.08 2.64 -13.01
C GLN A 19 9.59 3.48 -14.18
N ALA A 20 10.90 3.67 -14.32
CA ALA A 20 11.47 4.43 -15.41
C ALA A 20 12.90 3.99 -15.76
N GLU A 21 13.38 4.35 -16.94
CA GLU A 21 14.78 4.12 -17.31
C GLU A 21 15.67 5.26 -16.79
N GLY A 22 16.92 4.97 -16.45
CA GLY A 22 17.80 5.91 -15.75
C GLY A 22 18.09 7.24 -16.46
N HIS A 23 17.87 7.34 -17.77
CA HIS A 23 18.08 8.57 -18.54
C HIS A 23 16.81 9.44 -18.68
N PHE A 24 15.64 8.91 -18.31
CA PHE A 24 14.36 9.62 -18.20
C PHE A 24 13.59 9.09 -16.99
N SER A 25 14.10 9.37 -15.79
CA SER A 25 13.64 8.67 -14.60
C SER A 25 12.59 9.39 -13.77
N ASP A 26 12.32 10.67 -14.04
CA ASP A 26 11.38 11.46 -13.24
C ASP A 26 9.95 10.91 -13.28
N CYS A 27 9.35 10.75 -12.10
CA CYS A 27 7.94 10.43 -11.92
C CYS A 27 7.30 11.41 -10.94
N LYS A 28 5.98 11.61 -11.03
CA LYS A 28 5.21 12.50 -10.16
C LYS A 28 4.31 11.70 -9.22
N LEU A 29 4.15 12.20 -7.99
CA LEU A 29 3.23 11.73 -6.97
C LEU A 29 2.11 12.76 -6.80
N GLU A 30 0.92 12.38 -7.24
CA GLU A 30 -0.31 13.16 -7.11
C GLU A 30 -1.07 12.72 -5.85
N PRO A 31 -1.24 13.56 -4.82
CA PRO A 31 -1.95 13.18 -3.60
C PRO A 31 -3.43 12.84 -3.85
N VAL A 32 -3.90 11.68 -3.37
CA VAL A 32 -5.30 11.24 -3.55
C VAL A 32 -6.02 10.91 -2.25
N HIS A 33 -5.29 10.64 -1.16
CA HIS A 33 -5.88 10.40 0.14
C HIS A 33 -4.90 10.71 1.27
N CYS A 34 -5.41 11.17 2.41
CA CYS A 34 -4.61 11.50 3.59
C CYS A 34 -5.24 10.91 4.84
N ILE A 35 -4.42 10.30 5.69
CA ILE A 35 -4.82 9.80 7.01
C ILE A 35 -3.82 10.27 8.08
N PRO A 36 -4.20 10.38 9.36
CA PRO A 36 -3.26 10.65 10.44
C PRO A 36 -2.18 9.56 10.51
N ASP A 37 -0.93 9.95 10.76
CA ASP A 37 0.18 8.99 10.89
C ASP A 37 0.14 8.34 12.29
N PRO A 38 -0.19 7.03 12.40
CA PRO A 38 -0.32 6.36 13.70
C PRO A 38 1.03 6.07 14.37
N VAL A 39 2.14 6.15 13.63
CA VAL A 39 3.49 5.88 14.15
C VAL A 39 4.12 7.17 14.67
N ARG A 40 4.05 8.26 13.88
CA ARG A 40 4.63 9.55 14.26
C ARG A 40 3.71 10.40 15.15
N GLY A 41 2.39 10.22 15.06
CA GLY A 41 1.40 10.93 15.85
C GLY A 41 1.35 12.45 15.61
N ALA A 42 0.73 13.18 16.54
CA ALA A 42 0.53 14.62 16.50
C ALA A 42 -0.09 15.11 15.17
N ASN A 43 0.54 16.09 14.51
CA ASN A 43 0.06 16.69 13.27
C ASN A 43 0.64 16.02 12.01
N ASN A 44 1.28 14.84 12.13
CA ASN A 44 1.83 14.12 10.99
C ASN A 44 0.74 13.34 10.25
N VAL A 45 0.89 13.21 8.93
CA VAL A 45 -0.05 12.51 8.06
C VAL A 45 0.68 11.55 7.12
N LEU A 46 -0.01 10.45 6.77
CA LEU A 46 0.34 9.59 5.65
C LEU A 46 -0.44 10.05 4.43
N VAL A 47 0.25 10.19 3.29
CA VAL A 47 -0.33 10.61 2.03
C VAL A 47 -0.22 9.45 1.04
N LEU A 48 -1.36 8.94 0.60
CA LEU A 48 -1.43 8.01 -0.52
C LEU A 48 -1.49 8.82 -1.82
N CYS A 49 -0.63 8.46 -2.78
CA CYS A 49 -0.51 9.14 -4.05
C CYS A 49 -0.80 8.20 -5.23
N GLU A 50 -1.27 8.78 -6.33
CA GLU A 50 -1.14 8.19 -7.66
C GLU A 50 0.22 8.53 -8.28
N VAL A 51 0.70 7.68 -9.17
CA VAL A 51 1.90 7.95 -9.95
C VAL A 51 1.52 8.47 -11.34
N LEU A 52 2.15 9.57 -11.74
CA LEU A 52 1.99 10.19 -13.06
C LEU A 52 3.36 10.30 -13.76
N ASN A 53 3.34 10.31 -15.08
CA ASN A 53 4.49 10.66 -15.91
C ASN A 53 4.86 12.15 -15.75
N PRO A 54 6.04 12.61 -16.20
CA PRO A 54 6.42 14.02 -16.18
C PRO A 54 5.42 14.97 -16.88
N ASP A 55 4.70 14.50 -17.89
CA ASP A 55 3.65 15.24 -18.60
C ASP A 55 2.29 15.23 -17.87
N ALA A 56 2.24 14.66 -16.65
CA ALA A 56 1.06 14.47 -15.82
C ALA A 56 0.03 13.46 -16.36
N THR A 57 0.34 12.71 -17.42
CA THR A 57 -0.47 11.55 -17.81
C THR A 57 -0.32 10.42 -16.78
N PRO A 58 -1.33 9.54 -16.60
CA PRO A 58 -1.19 8.38 -15.72
C PRO A 58 0.00 7.52 -16.11
N HIS A 59 0.88 7.24 -15.15
CA HIS A 59 1.98 6.32 -15.37
C HIS A 59 1.44 4.90 -15.66
N HIS A 60 2.17 4.09 -16.41
CA HIS A 60 1.68 2.77 -16.83
C HIS A 60 1.35 1.82 -15.65
N SER A 61 2.02 1.99 -14.49
CA SER A 61 1.73 1.26 -13.26
C SER A 61 0.52 1.80 -12.47
N ASN A 62 -0.07 2.94 -12.85
CA ASN A 62 -1.19 3.56 -12.16
C ASN A 62 -2.52 2.88 -12.51
N THR A 63 -2.85 1.83 -11.75
CA THR A 63 -4.11 1.09 -11.89
C THR A 63 -5.33 1.86 -11.35
N ARG A 64 -5.13 2.86 -10.48
CA ARG A 64 -6.23 3.67 -9.91
C ARG A 64 -6.89 4.55 -10.97
N ALA A 65 -6.15 5.05 -11.96
CA ALA A 65 -6.69 5.88 -13.02
C ALA A 65 -7.84 5.18 -13.78
N ALA A 66 -7.67 3.89 -14.10
CA ALA A 66 -8.72 3.08 -14.73
C ALA A 66 -9.93 2.88 -13.80
N LEU A 67 -9.68 2.58 -12.51
CA LEU A 67 -10.74 2.42 -11.52
C LEU A 67 -11.60 3.69 -11.39
N ARG A 68 -11.00 4.88 -11.36
CA ARG A 68 -11.75 6.15 -11.29
C ARG A 68 -12.75 6.30 -12.43
N ALA A 69 -12.33 5.97 -13.66
CA ALA A 69 -13.18 6.08 -14.83
C ALA A 69 -14.38 5.13 -14.76
N VAL A 70 -14.19 3.92 -14.22
CA VAL A 70 -15.28 2.95 -14.00
C VAL A 70 -16.18 3.42 -12.85
N ALA A 71 -15.60 3.83 -11.73
CA ALA A 71 -16.35 4.28 -10.56
C ALA A 71 -17.26 5.48 -10.88
N ALA A 72 -16.76 6.45 -11.65
CA ALA A 72 -17.56 7.62 -12.08
C ALA A 72 -18.72 7.26 -13.01
N ARG A 73 -18.62 6.15 -13.75
CA ARG A 73 -19.71 5.66 -14.64
C ARG A 73 -20.78 4.85 -13.92
N CYS A 74 -20.54 4.48 -12.66
CA CYS A 74 -21.40 3.62 -11.87
C CYS A 74 -21.71 4.25 -10.50
N GLU A 75 -21.58 5.58 -10.39
CA GLU A 75 -21.74 6.32 -9.14
C GLU A 75 -23.16 6.14 -8.57
N GLU A 76 -24.17 6.04 -9.42
CA GLU A 76 -25.58 5.84 -9.08
C GLU A 76 -25.88 4.52 -8.36
N HIS A 77 -24.97 3.54 -8.47
CA HIS A 77 -25.17 2.21 -7.87
C HIS A 77 -24.69 2.14 -6.41
N GLU A 78 -24.00 3.17 -5.91
CA GLU A 78 -23.47 3.22 -4.55
C GLU A 78 -22.79 1.90 -4.12
N ALA A 79 -21.93 1.34 -4.99
CA ALA A 79 -21.37 0.01 -4.81
C ALA A 79 -20.48 -0.09 -3.55
N TRP A 80 -20.64 -1.18 -2.78
CA TRP A 80 -19.82 -1.46 -1.60
C TRP A 80 -18.86 -2.61 -1.88
N PHE A 81 -17.62 -2.45 -1.40
CA PHE A 81 -16.58 -3.45 -1.54
C PHE A 81 -15.99 -3.75 -0.17
N ALA A 82 -15.77 -5.04 0.09
CA ALA A 82 -15.04 -5.53 1.25
C ALA A 82 -13.93 -6.47 0.76
N VAL A 83 -12.74 -6.31 1.31
CA VAL A 83 -11.57 -7.12 0.94
C VAL A 83 -11.02 -7.77 2.21
N GLU A 84 -10.91 -9.09 2.20
CA GLU A 84 -10.25 -9.85 3.25
C GLU A 84 -8.75 -9.96 2.93
N GLN A 85 -7.93 -9.15 3.61
CA GLN A 85 -6.48 -9.13 3.40
C GLN A 85 -5.79 -10.15 4.32
N GLU A 86 -5.45 -11.32 3.77
CA GLU A 86 -4.55 -12.26 4.43
C GLU A 86 -3.08 -11.86 4.23
N TYR A 87 -2.22 -12.18 5.19
CA TYR A 87 -0.76 -12.02 5.08
C TYR A 87 -0.05 -13.06 5.95
N THR A 88 1.17 -13.46 5.54
CA THR A 88 2.03 -14.37 6.32
C THR A 88 3.25 -13.60 6.83
N LEU A 89 3.51 -13.62 8.14
CA LEU A 89 4.72 -13.06 8.70
C LEU A 89 5.92 -13.99 8.45
N TYR A 90 7.08 -13.42 8.12
CA TYR A 90 8.32 -14.16 7.89
C TYR A 90 9.43 -13.71 8.84
N GLN A 91 10.33 -14.63 9.18
CA GLN A 91 11.61 -14.36 9.81
C GLN A 91 12.71 -14.97 8.92
N LYS A 92 13.50 -14.10 8.27
CA LYS A 92 14.40 -14.50 7.18
C LYS A 92 13.60 -15.24 6.08
N ASP A 93 14.06 -16.42 5.67
CA ASP A 93 13.49 -17.18 4.56
C ASP A 93 12.30 -18.07 4.97
N TRP A 94 11.85 -18.02 6.23
CA TRP A 94 10.81 -18.92 6.76
C TRP A 94 9.61 -18.18 7.35
N PRO A 95 8.39 -18.72 7.22
CA PRO A 95 7.23 -18.23 7.97
C PRO A 95 7.54 -18.19 9.46
N LEU A 96 7.19 -17.08 10.10
CA LEU A 96 7.39 -16.87 11.53
C LEU A 96 6.65 -17.98 12.31
N GLY A 97 7.35 -18.62 13.25
CA GLY A 97 6.78 -19.71 14.06
C GLY A 97 6.81 -21.09 13.39
N ARG A 98 7.41 -21.23 12.19
CA ARG A 98 7.66 -22.55 11.59
C ARG A 98 8.54 -23.38 12.52
N GLN A 99 8.05 -24.57 12.88
CA GLN A 99 8.84 -25.62 13.53
C GLN A 99 9.33 -26.62 12.48
N TYR A 100 10.46 -27.27 12.74
CA TYR A 100 10.88 -28.44 11.96
C TYR A 100 9.98 -29.63 12.33
N GLY A 101 9.04 -29.98 11.46
CA GLY A 101 8.09 -31.08 11.66
C GLY A 101 6.67 -30.73 11.20
N PRO A 102 5.70 -31.67 11.31
CA PRO A 102 4.31 -31.40 10.99
C PRO A 102 3.77 -30.28 11.90
N VAL A 103 3.21 -29.24 11.28
CA VAL A 103 2.63 -28.09 11.97
C VAL A 103 1.18 -28.42 12.31
N PRO A 104 0.74 -28.34 13.58
CA PRO A 104 -0.67 -28.45 13.93
C PRO A 104 -1.49 -27.35 13.24
N GLY A 105 -2.78 -27.59 12.98
CA GLY A 105 -3.66 -26.64 12.31
C GLY A 105 -3.66 -25.27 12.99
N LEU A 106 -3.27 -24.22 12.24
CA LEU A 106 -3.08 -22.86 12.75
C LEU A 106 -4.34 -21.98 12.67
N TYR A 107 -5.38 -22.45 11.96
CA TYR A 107 -6.61 -21.67 11.76
C TYR A 107 -7.32 -21.44 13.10
N ARG A 108 -7.50 -20.16 13.47
CA ARG A 108 -8.13 -19.71 14.74
C ARG A 108 -7.47 -20.27 16.01
N ALA A 109 -6.20 -20.68 15.95
CA ALA A 109 -5.49 -21.19 17.12
C ALA A 109 -5.29 -20.07 18.17
N ILE A 110 -5.61 -20.37 19.43
CA ILE A 110 -5.33 -19.51 20.60
C ILE A 110 -4.34 -20.29 21.47
N GLY A 111 -3.12 -19.79 21.67
CA GLY A 111 -2.14 -20.48 22.52
C GLY A 111 -0.78 -19.79 22.64
N ASN A 112 -0.09 -20.05 23.76
CA ASN A 112 1.29 -19.65 24.01
C ASN A 112 2.27 -20.67 23.43
N TYR A 113 2.72 -20.48 22.19
CA TYR A 113 3.84 -21.26 21.63
C TYR A 113 5.21 -20.74 22.13
N LEU A 114 5.30 -20.37 23.41
CA LEU A 114 6.49 -19.79 24.07
C LEU A 114 6.82 -20.46 25.42
N ARG A 115 6.62 -21.79 25.55
CA ARG A 115 7.25 -22.55 26.65
C ARG A 115 8.02 -23.76 26.13
N ARG A 116 9.21 -23.53 25.56
CA ARG A 116 10.37 -24.45 25.54
C ARG A 116 11.60 -23.59 25.23
N GLY A 117 12.66 -23.46 26.01
CA GLY A 117 13.06 -23.92 27.34
C GLY A 117 14.44 -23.29 27.58
N LEU A 118 14.62 -22.63 28.73
CA LEU A 118 15.92 -22.62 29.40
C LEU A 118 16.22 -24.04 29.90
#